data_AF-A0A166QU17-F1
#
_entry.id   AF-A0A166QU17-F1
#
_cell.length_a   1.000
_cell.length_b   1.000
_cell.length_c   1.000
_cell.angle_alpha   90.00
_cell.angle_beta   90.00
_cell.angle_gamma   90.00
#
_symmetry.space_group_name_H-M   'P 1'
#
loop_
_entity.id
_entity.type
_entity.pdbx_description
1 polymer ?
#
loop_
_entity_poly.entity_id
_entity_poly.type
_entity_poly.pdbx_seq_one_letter_code
_entity_poly.pdbx_strand_id
1 'polypeptide(L)'
;MQCPIDGTQLVMTDRSGVEIDYCPQCRGVWLDRGELDKIIERSHPEPAPREFSSPRSSGHDPHDKSYKKKRREGFLSELFDF
;
A
#
# COMPACT_ATOMS: atom_id res chain seq x y z
N MET A 1 10.78 17.44 14.53
CA MET A 1 10.32 16.59 15.65
C MET A 1 11.41 15.54 15.89
N GLN A 2 11.69 15.12 17.12
CA GLN A 2 12.76 14.14 17.39
C GLN A 2 12.19 12.71 17.38
N CYS A 3 12.94 11.77 16.81
CA CYS A 3 12.61 10.37 16.85
C CYS A 3 12.66 9.88 18.32
N PRO A 4 11.63 9.19 18.83
CA PRO A 4 11.64 8.69 20.21
C PRO A 4 12.59 7.50 20.42
N ILE A 5 13.08 6.88 19.34
CA ILE A 5 13.92 5.68 19.40
C ILE A 5 15.39 6.07 19.53
N ASP A 6 15.85 7.01 18.70
CA ASP A 6 17.26 7.37 18.58
C ASP A 6 17.55 8.87 18.75
N GLY A 7 16.51 9.71 18.94
CA GLY A 7 16.64 11.16 19.12
C GLY A 7 16.94 11.95 17.83
N THR A 8 17.07 11.27 16.69
CA THR A 8 17.38 11.93 15.41
C THR A 8 16.24 12.85 14.99
N GLN A 9 16.58 13.98 14.37
CA GLN A 9 15.59 14.85 13.76
C GLN A 9 14.86 14.12 12.62
N LEU A 10 13.53 14.03 12.75
CA LEU A 10 12.65 13.50 11.71
C LEU A 10 12.68 14.42 10.48
N VAL A 11 12.65 13.78 9.32
CA VAL A 11 12.61 14.42 8.00
C VAL A 11 11.19 14.27 7.44
N MET A 12 10.58 15.40 7.08
CA MET A 12 9.26 15.45 6.43
C MET A 12 9.40 15.11 4.94
N THR A 13 8.51 14.26 4.44
CA THR A 13 8.37 13.98 3.00
C THR A 13 6.90 13.93 2.61
N ASP A 14 6.57 14.24 1.35
CA ASP A 14 5.25 13.96 0.78
C ASP A 14 5.37 12.76 -0.17
N ARG A 15 4.56 11.73 0.05
CA ARG A 15 4.45 10.59 -0.87
C ARG A 15 3.01 10.21 -1.11
N SER A 16 2.64 10.09 -2.38
CA SER A 16 1.27 9.79 -2.81
C SER A 16 0.22 10.76 -2.24
N GLY A 17 0.63 12.01 -1.98
CA GLY A 17 -0.21 13.06 -1.39
C GLY A 17 -0.47 12.90 0.12
N VAL A 18 0.41 12.17 0.81
CA VAL A 18 0.42 12.03 2.26
C VAL A 18 1.76 12.56 2.79
N GLU A 19 1.69 13.49 3.73
CA GLU A 19 2.83 13.97 4.50
C GLU A 19 3.25 12.88 5.51
N ILE A 20 4.55 12.58 5.56
CA ILE A 20 5.12 11.50 6.37
C ILE A 20 6.41 12.00 7.02
N ASP A 21 6.53 11.81 8.33
CA ASP A 21 7.77 12.01 9.07
C ASP A 21 8.56 10.69 9.15
N TYR A 22 9.79 10.67 8.63
CA TYR A 22 10.65 9.49 8.75
C TYR A 22 11.98 9.80 9.44
N CYS A 23 12.52 8.80 10.15
CA CYS A 23 13.86 8.87 10.73
C CYS A 23 14.88 8.24 9.78
N PRO A 24 15.92 8.97 9.33
CA PRO A 24 16.94 8.41 8.44
C PRO A 24 17.93 7.46 9.13
N GLN A 25 17.86 7.31 10.47
CA GLN A 25 18.75 6.43 11.24
C GLN A 25 18.09 5.09 11.54
N CYS A 26 16.99 5.08 12.29
CA CYS A 26 16.26 3.84 12.59
C CYS A 26 15.26 3.40 11.52
N ARG A 27 15.00 4.23 10.49
CA ARG A 27 13.97 3.98 9.46
C ARG A 27 12.54 3.89 10.02
N GLY A 28 12.31 4.47 11.20
CA GLY A 28 10.97 4.60 11.78
C GLY A 28 10.15 5.66 11.06
N VAL A 29 8.84 5.41 10.93
CA VAL A 29 7.87 6.33 10.31
C VAL A 29 6.86 6.78 11.37
N TRP A 30 6.60 8.08 11.41
CA TRP A 30 5.72 8.77 12.34
C TRP A 30 4.58 9.42 11.56
N LEU A 31 3.34 9.15 11.97
CA LEU A 31 2.12 9.57 11.28
C LEU A 31 1.13 10.17 12.28
N ASP A 32 0.48 11.25 11.89
CA ASP A 32 -0.64 11.83 12.64
C ASP A 32 -1.97 11.10 12.36
N ARG A 33 -2.96 11.32 13.23
CA ARG A 33 -4.26 10.62 13.15
C ARG A 33 -4.98 10.83 11.81
N GLY A 34 -4.78 11.97 11.13
CA GLY A 34 -5.38 12.24 9.82
C GLY A 34 -4.55 11.78 8.62
N GLU A 35 -3.27 11.45 8.80
CA GLU A 35 -2.39 10.93 7.74
C GLU A 35 -2.59 9.44 7.55
N LEU A 36 -2.73 8.71 8.66
CA LEU A 36 -3.02 7.28 8.64
C LEU A 36 -4.31 6.98 7.87
N ASP A 37 -5.37 7.76 8.08
CA ASP A 37 -6.65 7.58 7.39
C ASP A 37 -6.50 7.75 5.86
N LYS A 38 -5.71 8.74 5.41
CA LYS A 38 -5.41 8.96 3.99
C LYS A 38 -4.64 7.78 3.39
N ILE A 39 -3.68 7.22 4.13
CA ILE A 39 -2.91 6.04 3.70
C ILE A 39 -3.84 4.84 3.57
N ILE A 40 -4.71 4.60 4.56
CA ILE A 40 -5.66 3.50 4.52
C ILE A 40 -6.54 3.61 3.28
N GLU A 41 -7.15 4.78 3.03
CA GLU A 41 -8.01 5.02 1.87
C GLU A 41 -7.31 4.73 0.54
N ARG A 42 -6.05 5.20 0.35
CA ARG A 42 -5.27 4.91 -0.87
C ARG A 42 -4.75 3.47 -0.95
N SER A 43 -4.54 2.81 0.18
CA SER A 43 -4.04 1.43 0.23
C SER A 43 -5.05 0.38 -0.20
N HIS A 44 -6.33 0.75 -0.28
CA HIS A 44 -7.33 -0.03 -0.96
C HIS A 44 -7.16 0.19 -2.46
N PRO A 45 -6.59 -0.77 -3.23
CA PRO A 45 -6.72 -0.72 -4.66
C PRO A 45 -8.22 -0.67 -4.95
N GLU A 46 -8.68 0.37 -5.66
CA GLU A 46 -10.01 0.33 -6.24
C GLU A 46 -10.14 -1.02 -6.94
N PRO A 47 -11.23 -1.78 -6.70
CA PRO A 47 -11.44 -3.00 -7.44
C PRO A 47 -11.47 -2.58 -8.91
N ALA A 48 -10.42 -2.93 -9.65
CA ALA A 48 -10.35 -2.73 -11.09
C ALA A 48 -11.71 -3.15 -11.65
N PRO A 49 -12.36 -2.33 -12.50
CA PRO A 49 -13.65 -2.67 -13.07
C PRO A 49 -13.54 -4.10 -13.57
N ARG A 50 -14.31 -5.02 -12.98
CA ARG A 50 -14.38 -6.39 -13.48
C ARG A 50 -14.97 -6.24 -14.86
N GLU A 51 -14.12 -6.27 -15.88
CA GLU A 51 -14.59 -6.35 -17.25
C GLU A 51 -15.46 -7.60 -17.28
N PHE A 52 -16.77 -7.38 -17.44
CA PHE A 52 -17.74 -8.44 -17.65
C PHE A 52 -17.40 -9.07 -18.99
N SER A 53 -16.45 -10.01 -18.99
CA SER A 53 -16.23 -10.88 -20.13
C SER A 53 -17.48 -11.73 -20.29
N SER A 54 -18.40 -11.30 -21.16
CA SER A 54 -19.52 -12.13 -21.60
C SER A 54 -18.97 -13.48 -22.08
N PRO A 55 -19.43 -14.62 -21.56
CA PRO A 55 -19.02 -15.89 -22.11
C PRO A 55 -19.76 -16.09 -23.44
N ARG A 56 -19.01 -16.00 -24.54
CA ARG A 56 -19.38 -16.66 -25.78
C ARG A 56 -19.20 -18.17 -25.62
N SER A 57 -20.12 -18.90 -26.26
CA SER A 57 -20.40 -20.33 -26.15
C SER A 57 -19.21 -21.29 -26.34
N SER A 58 -19.37 -22.49 -25.76
CA SER A 58 -18.83 -23.79 -26.18
C SER A 58 -17.53 -24.32 -25.54
N GLY A 59 -17.67 -25.40 -24.75
CA GLY A 59 -16.75 -26.56 -24.78
C GLY A 59 -15.51 -26.62 -23.86
N HIS A 60 -15.51 -27.63 -22.97
CA HIS A 60 -14.37 -28.44 -22.46
C HIS A 60 -13.47 -27.95 -21.30
N ASP A 61 -13.16 -28.93 -20.43
CA ASP A 61 -12.02 -29.12 -19.51
C ASP A 61 -12.04 -28.53 -18.07
N PRO A 62 -12.08 -29.38 -17.01
CA PRO A 62 -11.96 -28.95 -15.62
C PRO A 62 -10.51 -29.09 -15.13
N HIS A 63 -9.65 -28.12 -15.46
CA HIS A 63 -8.31 -28.03 -14.85
C HIS A 63 -8.05 -26.65 -14.23
N ASP A 64 -7.82 -26.70 -12.92
CA ASP A 64 -6.93 -25.85 -12.12
C ASP A 64 -6.97 -24.34 -12.36
N LYS A 65 -7.62 -23.61 -11.45
CA LYS A 65 -7.20 -22.24 -11.14
C LYS A 65 -7.21 -22.02 -9.63
N SER A 66 -6.10 -22.44 -9.03
CA SER A 66 -5.61 -21.93 -7.76
C SER A 66 -5.73 -20.40 -7.75
N TYR A 67 -6.65 -19.88 -6.93
CA TYR A 67 -6.82 -18.45 -6.70
C TYR A 67 -5.54 -17.89 -6.06
N LYS A 68 -4.61 -17.42 -6.89
CA LYS A 68 -3.45 -16.64 -6.44
C LYS A 68 -3.95 -15.32 -5.89
N LYS A 69 -4.27 -15.32 -4.59
CA LYS A 69 -4.49 -14.15 -3.75
C LYS A 69 -3.15 -13.41 -3.66
N LYS A 70 -2.85 -12.56 -4.66
CA LYS A 70 -1.68 -11.68 -4.63
C LYS A 70 -1.82 -10.79 -3.40
N ARG A 71 -0.91 -11.01 -2.46
CA ARG A 71 -0.88 -10.36 -1.17
C ARG A 71 -0.64 -8.87 -1.34
N ARG A 72 -1.19 -8.12 -0.39
CA ARG A 72 -1.13 -6.67 -0.18
C ARG A 72 0.30 -6.13 0.10
N GLU A 73 1.33 -6.78 -0.43
CA GLU A 73 2.73 -6.54 -0.08
C GLU A 73 3.42 -5.48 -0.96
N GLY A 74 2.78 -4.98 -2.03
CA GLY A 74 3.41 -3.99 -2.94
C GLY A 74 3.23 -2.53 -2.53
N PHE A 75 1.98 -2.08 -2.37
CA PHE A 75 1.67 -0.65 -2.24
C PHE A 75 2.23 -0.01 -0.96
N LEU A 76 2.07 -0.68 0.20
CA LEU A 76 2.59 -0.15 1.46
C LEU A 76 4.12 -0.22 1.50
N SER A 77 4.72 -1.23 0.86
CA SER A 77 6.17 -1.33 0.80
C SER A 77 6.77 -0.18 0.00
N GLU A 78 6.23 0.15 -1.17
CA GLU A 78 6.70 1.30 -1.97
C GLU A 78 6.51 2.64 -1.25
N LEU A 79 5.42 2.78 -0.49
CA LEU A 79 5.17 3.99 0.27
C LEU A 79 6.20 4.19 1.39
N PHE A 80 6.61 3.11 2.06
CA PHE A 80 7.55 3.11 3.17
C PHE A 80 8.99 2.70 2.79
N ASP A 81 9.32 2.59 1.50
CA ASP A 81 10.67 2.31 1.01
C ASP A 81 11.49 3.61 0.98
N PHE A 82 12.35 3.80 1.99
CA PHE A 82 13.13 5.02 2.25
C PHE A 82 14.63 4.79 2.18
#